data_AF-A0A924ML64-F1
#
_entry.id   AF-A0A924ML64-F1
#
_cell.length_a   1.000
_cell.length_b   1.000
_cell.length_c   1.000
_cell.angle_alpha   90.00
_cell.angle_beta   90.00
_cell.angle_gamma   90.00
#
_symmetry.space_group_name_H-M   'P 1'
#
loop_
_entity.id
_entity.type
_entity.pdbx_description
1 polymer ?
#
loop_
_entity_poly.entity_id
_entity_poly.type
_entity_poly.pdbx_seq_one_letter_code
_entity_poly.pdbx_strand_id
1 'polypeptide(L)'
;MFSGLGYWTIEYLYFPQHFLIPHFWVVYYFMAFVTLIVYLFSYFGLKKEGDHQSGILLGAIVIRLILTLAFILIYTQKIKVDSVLFMLNFFSIYLLFTTFEIYCLLRNLRHQIKK
;
A
#
# COMPACT_ATOMS: atom_id res chain seq x y z
N MET A 1 4.14 46.94 -12.97
CA MET A 1 4.53 46.50 -11.61
C MET A 1 3.81 45.23 -11.11
N PHE A 2 2.88 44.63 -11.88
CA PHE A 2 2.19 43.38 -11.47
C PHE A 2 2.46 42.17 -12.39
N SER A 3 3.24 42.32 -13.46
CA SER A 3 3.52 41.24 -14.41
C SER A 3 4.48 40.18 -13.89
N GLY A 4 5.20 40.42 -12.78
CA GLY A 4 6.17 39.47 -12.21
C GLY A 4 5.54 38.32 -11.42
N LEU A 5 4.37 38.52 -10.80
CA LEU A 5 3.74 37.54 -9.91
C LEU A 5 3.26 36.26 -10.64
N GLY A 6 2.93 36.38 -11.94
CA GLY A 6 2.54 35.23 -12.76
C GLY A 6 3.70 34.28 -13.04
N TYR A 7 4.90 34.80 -13.30
CA TYR A 7 6.07 33.97 -13.62
C TYR A 7 6.54 33.13 -12.43
N TRP A 8 6.52 33.70 -11.21
CA TRP A 8 6.86 32.97 -9.98
C TRP A 8 5.92 31.79 -9.67
N THR A 9 4.65 31.88 -10.06
CA THR A 9 3.66 30.81 -9.79
C THR A 9 3.73 29.69 -10.81
N ILE A 10 4.02 29.99 -12.08
CA ILE A 10 4.14 29.00 -13.15
C ILE A 10 5.43 28.18 -12.99
N GLU A 11 6.49 28.77 -12.45
CA GLU A 11 7.77 28.09 -12.21
C GLU A 11 7.73 27.16 -11.00
N TYR A 12 6.88 27.44 -10.00
CA TYR A 12 6.53 26.48 -8.93
C TYR A 12 5.64 25.32 -9.41
N LEU A 13 4.97 25.51 -10.54
CA LEU A 13 4.10 24.55 -11.20
C LEU A 13 4.82 23.77 -12.31
N TYR A 14 6.16 23.83 -12.36
CA TYR A 14 6.97 22.88 -13.11
C TYR A 14 6.85 21.51 -12.43
N PHE A 15 5.71 20.87 -12.65
CA PHE A 15 5.47 19.47 -12.40
C PHE A 15 6.67 18.72 -12.98
N PRO A 16 7.42 17.96 -12.18
CA PRO A 16 8.41 17.07 -12.73
C PRO A 16 7.69 16.17 -13.73
N GLN A 17 8.12 16.21 -14.99
CA GLN A 17 7.58 15.47 -16.14
C GLN A 17 7.62 13.94 -15.98
N HIS A 18 7.91 13.45 -14.77
CA HIS A 18 7.86 12.06 -14.35
C HIS A 18 6.83 11.93 -13.23
N PHE A 19 5.53 11.84 -13.60
CA PHE A 19 4.42 11.63 -12.65
C PHE A 19 4.55 10.32 -11.85
N LEU A 20 5.41 9.41 -12.31
CA LEU A 20 5.68 8.10 -11.73
C LEU A 20 7.12 8.04 -11.22
N ILE A 21 7.30 7.44 -10.02
CA ILE A 21 8.63 7.12 -9.48
C ILE A 21 9.39 6.27 -10.52
N PRO A 22 10.68 6.51 -10.79
CA PRO A 22 11.49 5.56 -11.53
C PRO A 22 11.37 4.16 -10.89
N HIS A 23 11.06 3.13 -11.69
CA HIS A 23 10.76 1.76 -11.23
C HIS A 23 9.43 1.57 -10.47
N PHE A 24 8.42 2.41 -10.70
CA PHE A 24 7.06 2.26 -10.14
C PHE A 24 6.50 0.84 -10.28
N TRP A 25 6.65 0.22 -11.45
CA TRP A 25 6.14 -1.13 -11.72
C TRP A 25 6.74 -2.20 -10.79
N VAL A 26 8.02 -2.07 -10.41
CA VAL A 26 8.67 -3.03 -9.50
C VAL A 26 8.05 -2.92 -8.11
N VAL A 27 7.81 -1.70 -7.63
CA VAL A 27 7.12 -1.44 -6.36
C VAL A 27 5.71 -2.00 -6.37
N TYR A 28 4.99 -1.78 -7.48
CA TYR A 28 3.64 -2.29 -7.67
C TYR A 28 3.60 -3.82 -7.64
N TYR A 29 4.45 -4.51 -8.41
CA TYR A 29 4.52 -5.98 -8.41
C TYR A 29 4.91 -6.54 -7.05
N PHE A 30 5.86 -5.91 -6.36
CA PHE A 30 6.25 -6.31 -5.01
C PHE A 30 5.08 -6.20 -4.02
N MET A 31 4.38 -5.08 -4.01
CA MET A 31 3.19 -4.87 -3.18
C MET A 31 2.05 -5.84 -3.50
N ALA A 32 1.81 -6.10 -4.78
CA ALA A 32 0.82 -7.08 -5.23
C ALA A 32 1.16 -8.48 -4.73
N PHE A 33 2.42 -8.88 -4.85
CA PHE A 33 2.92 -10.18 -4.41
C PHE A 33 2.79 -10.36 -2.89
N VAL A 34 3.19 -9.35 -2.10
CA VAL A 34 3.02 -9.36 -0.64
C VAL A 34 1.56 -9.50 -0.26
N THR A 35 0.67 -8.75 -0.90
CA THR A 35 -0.77 -8.79 -0.61
C THR A 35 -1.37 -10.15 -0.95
N LEU A 36 -0.91 -10.79 -2.03
CA LEU A 36 -1.33 -12.13 -2.41
C LEU A 36 -0.91 -13.17 -1.36
N ILE A 37 0.31 -13.09 -0.85
CA ILE A 37 0.80 -13.98 0.22
C ILE A 37 -0.04 -13.81 1.50
N VAL A 38 -0.29 -12.58 1.93
CA VAL A 38 -1.08 -12.29 3.14
C VAL A 38 -2.53 -12.77 2.98
N TYR A 39 -3.10 -12.61 1.79
CA TYR A 39 -4.43 -13.14 1.46
C TYR A 39 -4.47 -14.67 1.51
N LEU A 40 -3.49 -15.35 0.93
CA LEU A 40 -3.37 -16.82 1.01
C LEU A 40 -3.27 -17.27 2.48
N PHE A 41 -2.43 -16.61 3.28
CA PHE A 41 -2.26 -16.93 4.70
C PHE A 41 -3.58 -16.78 5.47
N SER A 42 -4.32 -15.71 5.19
CA SER A 42 -5.65 -15.46 5.75
C SER A 42 -6.65 -16.54 5.32
N TYR A 43 -6.68 -16.89 4.03
CA TYR A 43 -7.56 -17.92 3.48
C TYR A 43 -7.31 -19.30 4.08
N PHE A 44 -6.05 -19.70 4.24
CA PHE A 44 -5.70 -20.95 4.92
C PHE A 44 -6.06 -20.92 6.42
N GLY A 45 -5.87 -19.77 7.08
CA GLY A 45 -6.28 -19.57 8.47
C GLY A 45 -7.78 -19.71 8.69
N LEU A 46 -8.58 -19.27 7.72
CA LEU A 46 -10.04 -19.29 7.75
C LEU A 46 -10.63 -20.71 7.57
N LYS A 47 -9.85 -21.68 7.09
CA LYS A 47 -10.28 -23.08 6.94
C LYS A 47 -10.16 -23.88 8.25
N LYS A 48 -9.43 -23.38 9.25
CA LYS A 48 -9.47 -23.90 10.62
C LYS A 48 -10.66 -23.28 11.35
N GLU A 49 -11.79 -23.98 11.35
CA GLU A 49 -13.06 -23.59 12.03
C GLU A 49 -12.90 -23.57 13.57
N GLY A 50 -12.07 -22.69 14.11
CA GLY A 50 -11.86 -22.54 15.54
C GLY A 50 -11.59 -21.10 15.97
N ASP A 51 -11.70 -20.86 17.28
CA ASP A 51 -11.58 -19.57 18.00
C ASP A 51 -10.32 -18.74 17.66
N HIS A 52 -9.36 -19.36 16.96
CA HIS A 52 -8.13 -18.75 16.48
C HIS A 52 -8.27 -17.97 15.17
N GLN A 53 -9.47 -17.93 14.55
CA GLN A 53 -9.71 -17.22 13.29
C GLN A 53 -9.34 -15.73 13.38
N SER A 54 -9.74 -15.06 14.46
CA SER A 54 -9.44 -13.65 14.72
C SER A 54 -7.93 -13.41 14.91
N GLY A 55 -7.24 -14.32 15.59
CA GLY A 55 -5.80 -14.25 15.82
C GLY A 55 -4.98 -14.37 14.52
N ILE A 56 -5.39 -15.24 13.60
CA ILE A 56 -4.69 -15.40 12.31
C ILE A 56 -4.91 -14.17 11.42
N LEU A 57 -6.11 -13.56 11.46
CA LEU A 57 -6.40 -12.31 10.76
C LEU A 57 -5.56 -11.15 11.29
N LEU A 58 -5.50 -10.99 12.62
CA LEU A 58 -4.65 -9.98 13.25
C LEU A 58 -3.18 -10.23 12.91
N GLY A 59 -2.72 -11.48 12.94
CA GLY A 59 -1.37 -11.85 12.52
C GLY A 59 -1.07 -11.48 11.07
N ALA A 60 -1.99 -11.74 10.15
CA ALA A 60 -1.86 -11.38 8.74
C ALA A 60 -1.69 -9.86 8.54
N ILE A 61 -2.51 -9.06 9.24
CA ILE A 61 -2.44 -7.59 9.21
C ILE A 61 -1.11 -7.09 9.80
N VAL A 62 -0.65 -7.68 10.90
CA VAL A 62 0.63 -7.33 11.54
C VAL A 62 1.81 -7.65 10.61
N ILE A 63 1.83 -8.84 10.00
CA ILE A 63 2.86 -9.24 9.02
C ILE A 63 2.89 -8.26 7.85
N ARG A 64 1.72 -7.87 7.33
CA ARG A 64 1.60 -6.88 6.26
C ARG A 64 2.18 -5.53 6.68
N LEU A 65 1.88 -5.07 7.89
CA LEU A 65 2.35 -3.78 8.41
C LEU A 65 3.88 -3.78 8.52
N ILE A 66 4.46 -4.85 9.07
CA ILE A 66 5.92 -5.02 9.18
C ILE A 66 6.58 -5.05 7.79
N LEU A 67 6.02 -5.81 6.84
CA LEU A 67 6.55 -5.90 5.47
C LEU A 67 6.50 -4.55 4.75
N THR A 68 5.39 -3.83 4.89
CA THR A 68 5.19 -2.48 4.32
C THR A 68 6.22 -1.50 4.90
N LEU A 69 6.44 -1.54 6.21
CA LEU A 69 7.39 -0.66 6.90
C LEU A 69 8.84 -0.97 6.51
N ALA A 70 9.21 -2.25 6.48
CA ALA A 70 10.54 -2.68 6.05
C ALA A 70 10.82 -2.25 4.60
N PHE A 71 9.82 -2.37 3.72
CA PHE A 71 9.94 -1.95 2.32
C PHE A 71 10.17 -0.44 2.20
N ILE A 72 9.39 0.38 2.89
CA ILE A 72 9.57 1.85 2.91
C ILE A 72 10.99 2.20 3.35
N LEU A 73 11.50 1.55 4.41
CA LEU A 73 12.82 1.83 4.97
C LEU A 73 13.94 1.47 3.97
N ILE A 74 13.85 0.32 3.29
CA ILE A 74 14.82 -0.05 2.26
C ILE A 74 14.77 0.94 1.08
N TYR A 75 13.56 1.30 0.65
CA TYR A 75 13.38 2.16 -0.51
C TYR A 75 13.86 3.60 -0.26
N THR A 76 13.62 4.14 0.94
CA THR A 76 14.08 5.50 1.30
C THR A 76 15.60 5.62 1.36
N GLN A 77 16.33 4.53 1.64
CA GLN A 77 17.80 4.56 1.65
C GLN A 77 18.42 4.41 0.26
N LYS A 78 17.70 3.77 -0.67
CA LYS A 78 18.24 3.42 -2.00
C LYS A 78 18.03 4.49 -3.05
N ILE A 79 16.99 5.33 -2.94
CA ILE A 79 16.63 6.28 -3.99
C ILE A 79 16.47 7.69 -3.41
N LYS A 80 17.30 8.63 -3.89
CA LYS A 80 17.09 10.06 -3.72
C LYS A 80 16.01 10.53 -4.69
N VAL A 81 14.75 10.21 -4.40
CA VAL A 81 13.58 10.77 -5.10
C VAL A 81 12.90 11.80 -4.21
N ASP A 82 12.20 12.73 -4.84
CA ASP A 82 11.30 13.65 -4.14
C ASP A 82 10.35 12.87 -3.23
N SER A 83 10.49 13.10 -1.92
CA SER A 83 9.75 12.40 -0.87
C SER A 83 8.24 12.48 -1.07
N VAL A 84 7.75 13.61 -1.59
CA VAL A 84 6.33 13.85 -1.87
C VAL A 84 5.82 12.93 -2.98
N LEU A 85 6.56 12.79 -4.07
CA LEU A 85 6.16 11.97 -5.22
C LEU A 85 6.21 10.48 -4.88
N PHE A 86 7.22 10.08 -4.09
CA PHE A 86 7.28 8.73 -3.52
C PHE A 86 6.09 8.42 -2.62
N MET A 87 5.80 9.31 -1.68
CA MET A 87 4.70 9.14 -0.72
C MET A 87 3.35 9.02 -1.41
N LEU A 88 3.06 9.84 -2.43
CA LEU A 88 1.76 9.85 -3.12
C LEU A 88 1.54 8.57 -3.95
N ASN A 89 2.59 8.10 -4.64
CA ASN A 89 2.56 6.84 -5.40
C ASN A 89 2.44 5.64 -4.46
N PHE A 90 3.23 5.59 -3.39
CA PHE A 90 3.17 4.54 -2.38
C PHE A 90 1.81 4.48 -1.69
N PHE A 91 1.27 5.63 -1.30
CA PHE A 91 -0.02 5.76 -0.65
C PHE A 91 -1.17 5.26 -1.54
N SER A 92 -1.14 5.59 -2.83
CA SER A 92 -2.14 5.12 -3.80
C SER A 92 -2.13 3.59 -3.92
N ILE A 93 -0.96 2.99 -4.06
CA ILE A 93 -0.79 1.53 -4.10
C ILE A 93 -1.25 0.90 -2.78
N TYR A 94 -0.80 1.45 -1.65
CA TYR A 94 -1.13 0.94 -0.33
C TYR A 94 -2.63 0.96 -0.08
N LEU A 95 -3.34 2.05 -0.42
CA LEU A 95 -4.80 2.14 -0.28
C LEU A 95 -5.51 1.09 -1.11
N LEU A 96 -5.15 0.94 -2.39
CA LEU A 96 -5.80 0.02 -3.30
C LEU A 96 -5.72 -1.42 -2.76
N PHE A 97 -4.53 -1.87 -2.36
CA PHE A 97 -4.34 -3.19 -1.75
C PHE A 97 -4.96 -3.32 -0.35
N THR A 98 -5.06 -2.23 0.41
CA THR A 98 -5.69 -2.22 1.75
C THR A 98 -7.19 -2.42 1.66
N THR A 99 -7.86 -1.70 0.75
CA THR A 99 -9.31 -1.82 0.57
C THR A 99 -9.70 -3.23 0.12
N PHE A 100 -8.99 -3.80 -0.86
CA PHE A 100 -9.25 -5.17 -1.31
C PHE A 100 -9.08 -6.20 -0.19
N GLU A 101 -8.00 -6.09 0.59
CA GLU A 101 -7.73 -7.03 1.69
C GLU A 101 -8.80 -6.92 2.77
N ILE A 102 -9.06 -5.72 3.31
CA ILE A 102 -10.07 -5.49 4.36
C ILE A 102 -11.45 -5.96 3.90
N TYR A 103 -11.83 -5.71 2.64
CA TYR A 103 -13.12 -6.15 2.11
C TYR A 103 -13.22 -7.68 2.05
N CYS A 104 -12.17 -8.36 1.57
CA CYS A 104 -12.09 -9.81 1.59
C CYS A 104 -12.18 -10.38 3.02
N LEU A 105 -11.47 -9.77 3.97
CA LEU A 105 -11.49 -10.18 5.38
C LEU A 105 -12.87 -10.01 6.02
N LEU A 106 -13.50 -8.85 5.86
CA LEU A 106 -14.85 -8.58 6.38
C LEU A 106 -15.89 -9.53 5.79
N ARG A 107 -15.84 -9.76 4.47
CA ARG A 107 -16.79 -10.65 3.80
C ARG A 107 -16.66 -12.09 4.31
N ASN A 108 -15.43 -12.55 4.57
CA ASN A 108 -15.21 -13.91 5.05
C ASN A 108 -15.61 -14.10 6.52
N LEU A 109 -15.37 -13.09 7.38
CA LEU A 109 -15.91 -13.06 8.75
C LEU A 109 -17.44 -13.08 8.78
N ARG A 110 -18.09 -12.32 7.91
CA ARG A 110 -19.56 -12.26 7.83
C ARG A 110 -20.19 -13.60 7.43
N HIS A 111 -19.50 -14.40 6.63
CA HIS A 111 -19.97 -15.73 6.24
C HIS A 111 -19.93 -16.72 7.42
N GLN A 112 -18.93 -16.62 8.31
CA GLN A 112 -18.81 -17.49 9.49
C GLN A 112 -19.89 -17.19 10.55
N ILE A 113 -20.30 -15.92 10.70
CA ILE A 113 -21.34 -15.52 11.66
C ILE A 113 -22.76 -16.02 11.25
N LYS A 114 -22.96 -16.36 9.97
CA LYS A 114 -24.27 -16.78 9.45
C LYS A 114 -24.47 -18.31 9.46
N LYS A 115 -23.52 -19.07 9.98
CA LYS A 115 -23.58 -20.53 10.14
C LYS A 115 -23.87 -20.86 11.59
#